data_AF-A0A0R2K1J2-F1
#
_entry.id   AF-A0A0R2K1J2-F1
#
_cell.length_a   1.000
_cell.length_b   1.000
_cell.length_c   1.000
_cell.angle_alpha   90.00
_cell.angle_beta   90.00
_cell.angle_gamma   90.00
#
_symmetry.space_group_name_H-M   'P 1'
#
loop_
_entity.id
_entity.type
_entity.pdbx_description
1 polymer ?
#
loop_
_entity_poly.entity_id
_entity_poly.type
_entity_poly.pdbx_seq_one_letter_code
_entity_poly.pdbx_strand_id
1 'polypeptide(L)'
;MGGQQKIVIPASSKKIVTFPIKMPATPFKGVLDGAIYFLNPKTSQATTTNKKNFTIKSRFALALGVTIHEDTKTIVSPKLTLGAITTGTDQGDKFSPAFKAQIVNNRAVLVKNLQIKSAVSKNGRSLYKTNTKNLTMAADSNFNYAITTNHAALKAGTYHLHLVAKSGSQKWTLNRTFTVSKDQAAKANKHAHIKKSYTLWIVLAVLLILLLLILAYWLGRRGSKKVQK
;
A
#
# COMPACT_ATOMS: atom_id res chain seq x y z
N MET A 1 14.29 14.78 22.20
CA MET A 1 13.09 15.12 23.01
C MET A 1 13.23 14.47 24.38
N GLY A 2 12.66 15.08 25.44
CA GLY A 2 12.79 14.61 26.81
C GLY A 2 12.52 13.11 26.97
N GLY A 3 13.32 12.45 27.81
CA GLY A 3 13.25 10.99 28.01
C GLY A 3 11.89 10.52 28.54
N GLN A 4 11.74 9.20 28.62
CA GLN A 4 10.53 8.56 29.12
C GLN A 4 10.20 9.02 30.55
N GLN A 5 8.95 9.43 30.78
CA GLN A 5 8.42 9.74 32.11
C GLN A 5 7.29 8.77 32.46
N LYS A 6 7.20 8.35 33.72
CA LYS A 6 6.08 7.58 34.26
C LYS A 6 5.31 8.44 35.23
N ILE A 7 4.01 8.59 35.00
CA ILE A 7 3.12 9.41 35.81
C ILE A 7 1.93 8.57 36.28
N VAL A 8 1.40 8.92 37.45
CA VAL A 8 0.14 8.39 37.97
C VAL A 8 -0.89 9.50 37.89
N ILE A 9 -2.03 9.21 37.27
CA ILE A 9 -3.19 10.10 37.16
C ILE A 9 -4.34 9.39 37.87
N PRO A 10 -4.79 9.86 39.04
CA PRO A 10 -5.98 9.34 39.71
C PRO A 10 -7.24 9.37 38.82
N ALA A 11 -8.21 8.53 39.14
CA ALA A 11 -9.49 8.52 38.43
C ALA A 11 -10.14 9.91 38.45
N SER A 12 -10.71 10.32 37.31
CA SER A 12 -11.39 11.61 37.14
C SER A 12 -10.55 12.85 37.46
N SER A 13 -9.22 12.74 37.38
CA SER A 13 -8.28 13.85 37.63
C SER A 13 -7.55 14.29 36.36
N LYS A 14 -6.91 15.47 36.44
CA LYS A 14 -6.05 16.03 35.39
C LYS A 14 -4.69 16.32 35.99
N LYS A 15 -3.64 16.16 35.19
CA LYS A 15 -2.26 16.49 35.58
C LYS A 15 -1.56 17.22 34.45
N ILE A 16 -0.93 18.35 34.76
CA ILE A 16 -0.02 19.03 33.83
C ILE A 16 1.31 18.27 33.83
N VAL A 17 1.80 17.94 32.64
CA VAL A 17 3.05 17.22 32.44
C VAL A 17 3.92 18.04 31.50
N THR A 18 5.12 18.36 31.94
CA THR A 18 6.05 19.21 31.18
C THR A 18 7.16 18.36 30.57
N PHE A 19 7.38 18.55 29.27
CA PHE A 19 8.44 17.88 28.52
C PHE A 19 9.46 18.91 28.05
N PRO A 20 10.68 18.94 28.62
CA PRO A 20 11.73 19.82 28.12
C PRO A 20 12.16 19.36 26.72
N ILE A 21 12.29 20.32 25.80
CA ILE A 21 12.73 20.10 24.43
C ILE A 21 14.11 20.73 24.29
N LYS A 22 15.11 19.91 23.93
CA LYS A 22 16.44 20.39 23.54
C LYS A 22 16.42 20.69 22.05
N MET A 23 16.57 21.97 21.69
CA MET A 23 16.71 22.38 20.29
C MET A 23 18.05 21.91 19.71
N PRO A 24 18.13 21.63 18.40
CA PRO A 24 19.41 21.38 17.72
C PRO A 24 20.37 22.56 17.92
N ALA A 25 21.69 22.28 17.99
CA ALA A 25 22.69 23.33 18.12
C ALA A 25 22.86 24.16 16.82
N THR A 26 22.60 23.53 15.68
CA THR A 26 22.60 24.17 14.37
C THR A 26 21.18 24.57 14.00
N PRO A 27 20.93 25.85 13.64
CA PRO A 27 19.61 26.29 13.21
C PRO A 27 19.12 25.51 11.99
N PHE A 28 17.84 25.17 11.96
CA PHE A 28 17.22 24.50 10.83
C PHE A 28 16.10 25.32 10.16
N LYS A 29 15.93 25.08 8.87
CA LYS A 29 14.88 25.69 8.05
C LYS A 29 13.75 24.68 7.87
N GLY A 30 12.51 25.13 8.06
CA GLY A 30 11.33 24.27 7.92
C GLY A 30 10.80 23.79 9.27
N VAL A 31 10.37 22.53 9.33
CA VAL A 31 9.61 21.97 10.44
C VAL A 31 10.27 20.70 10.98
N LEU A 32 10.33 20.58 12.30
CA LEU A 32 10.67 19.34 12.99
C LEU A 32 9.38 18.72 13.53
N ASP A 33 8.97 17.61 12.91
CA ASP A 33 7.77 16.87 13.31
C ASP A 33 8.13 15.73 14.27
N GLY A 34 7.30 15.55 15.30
CA GLY A 34 7.40 14.47 16.27
C GLY A 34 6.05 14.17 16.90
N ALA A 35 6.06 13.36 17.96
CA ALA A 35 4.86 13.12 18.75
C ALA A 35 5.21 12.86 20.22
N ILE A 36 4.32 13.27 21.11
CA ILE A 36 4.31 12.83 22.51
C ILE A 36 3.43 11.59 22.59
N TYR A 37 4.03 10.47 22.97
CA TYR A 37 3.35 9.18 23.06
C TYR A 37 3.00 8.85 24.51
N PHE A 38 1.71 8.73 24.79
CA PHE A 38 1.18 8.30 26.07
C PHE A 38 0.77 6.83 25.96
N LEU A 39 1.34 6.00 26.82
CA LEU A 39 0.99 4.59 26.94
C LEU A 39 0.51 4.32 28.35
N ASN A 40 -0.69 3.72 28.49
CA ASN A 40 -1.05 3.11 29.76
C ASN A 40 -0.35 1.74 29.85
N PRO A 41 0.60 1.54 30.78
CA PRO A 41 1.30 0.26 30.91
C PRO A 41 0.39 -0.86 31.43
N LYS A 42 -0.75 -0.53 32.02
CA LYS A 42 -1.75 -1.51 32.47
C LYS A 42 -2.67 -1.89 31.30
N THR A 43 -2.96 -3.18 31.18
CA THR A 43 -4.03 -3.68 30.32
C THR A 43 -5.37 -3.57 31.03
N SER A 44 -6.45 -3.49 30.25
CA SER A 44 -7.80 -3.78 30.77
C SER A 44 -7.86 -5.18 31.38
N GLN A 45 -8.90 -5.43 32.17
CA GLN A 45 -9.28 -6.79 32.52
C GLN A 45 -9.56 -7.61 31.25
N ALA A 46 -9.38 -8.93 31.34
CA ALA A 46 -9.60 -9.82 30.22
C ALA A 46 -11.10 -9.88 29.89
N THR A 47 -11.46 -9.59 28.65
CA THR A 47 -12.83 -9.77 28.15
C THR A 47 -12.90 -11.14 27.46
N THR A 48 -13.89 -11.95 27.85
CA THR A 48 -14.18 -13.23 27.21
C THR A 48 -14.79 -13.02 25.83
N THR A 49 -14.49 -13.93 24.91
CA THR A 49 -15.08 -13.91 23.56
C THR A 49 -15.95 -15.14 23.36
N ASN A 50 -16.69 -15.18 22.25
CA ASN A 50 -17.46 -16.35 21.81
C ASN A 50 -16.58 -17.54 21.38
N LYS A 51 -15.24 -17.42 21.37
CA LYS A 51 -14.33 -18.53 21.12
C LYS A 51 -13.73 -19.08 22.41
N LYS A 52 -13.79 -20.41 22.56
CA LYS A 52 -13.15 -21.14 23.66
C LYS A 52 -11.66 -20.79 23.73
N ASN A 53 -11.18 -20.46 24.93
CA ASN A 53 -9.79 -20.09 25.21
C ASN A 53 -9.28 -18.82 24.51
N PHE A 54 -10.17 -17.94 24.02
CA PHE A 54 -9.80 -16.66 23.43
C PHE A 54 -10.29 -15.49 24.29
N THR A 55 -9.35 -14.67 24.77
CA THR A 55 -9.62 -13.48 25.59
C THR A 55 -8.93 -12.26 25.00
N ILE A 56 -9.53 -11.09 25.20
CA ILE A 56 -8.99 -9.82 24.71
C ILE A 56 -8.58 -8.97 25.92
N LYS A 57 -7.36 -8.42 25.86
CA LYS A 57 -6.87 -7.40 26.78
C LYS A 57 -6.51 -6.17 25.98
N SER A 58 -7.20 -5.07 26.24
CA SER A 58 -6.96 -3.80 25.57
C SER A 58 -5.89 -3.00 26.31
N ARG A 59 -5.05 -2.29 25.55
CA ARG A 59 -4.13 -1.27 26.07
C ARG A 59 -4.45 0.05 25.42
N PHE A 60 -4.55 1.09 26.22
CA PHE A 60 -4.79 2.43 25.71
C PHE A 60 -3.46 3.12 25.42
N ALA A 61 -3.36 3.72 24.24
CA ALA A 61 -2.26 4.59 23.87
C ALA A 61 -2.78 5.79 23.05
N LEU A 62 -2.12 6.93 23.22
CA LEU A 62 -2.44 8.19 22.53
C LEU A 62 -1.13 8.81 22.02
N ALA A 63 -1.08 9.19 20.75
CA ALA A 63 0.01 9.96 20.19
C ALA A 63 -0.51 11.38 19.87
N LEU A 64 0.10 12.39 20.48
CA LEU A 64 -0.16 13.79 20.16
C LEU A 64 0.98 14.30 19.27
N GLY A 65 0.67 14.66 18.03
CA GLY A 65 1.65 15.24 17.11
C GLY A 65 2.15 16.61 17.59
N VAL A 66 3.45 16.84 17.45
CA VAL A 66 4.12 18.10 17.78
C VAL A 66 4.93 18.55 16.57
N THR A 67 4.73 19.79 16.14
CA THR A 67 5.49 20.41 15.05
C THR A 67 6.20 21.63 15.59
N ILE A 68 7.52 21.70 15.38
CA ILE A 68 8.38 22.78 15.86
C ILE A 68 8.94 23.54 14.66
N HIS A 69 8.82 24.86 14.69
CA HIS A 69 9.44 25.76 13.71
C HIS A 69 10.51 26.60 14.43
N GLU A 70 11.71 26.65 13.88
CA GLU A 70 12.77 27.56 14.36
C GLU A 70 12.82 28.82 13.48
N ASP A 71 12.93 28.65 12.16
CA ASP A 71 12.82 29.72 11.18
C ASP A 71 11.42 29.74 10.55
N THR A 72 10.64 30.79 10.87
CA THR A 72 9.29 31.00 10.34
C THR A 72 9.23 31.88 9.10
N LYS A 73 10.37 32.43 8.64
CA LYS A 73 10.45 33.33 7.48
C LYS A 73 10.83 32.60 6.20
N THR A 74 11.71 31.60 6.30
CA THR A 74 12.16 30.87 5.11
C THR A 74 11.13 29.85 4.63
N ILE A 75 10.69 30.00 3.37
CA ILE A 75 9.82 29.00 2.72
C ILE A 75 10.66 27.82 2.23
N VAL A 76 10.46 26.65 2.84
CA VAL A 76 11.03 25.40 2.35
C VAL A 76 10.06 24.76 1.36
N SER A 77 10.52 24.53 0.14
CA SER A 77 9.76 23.74 -0.85
C SER A 77 10.01 22.24 -0.66
N PRO A 78 8.97 21.38 -0.69
CA PRO A 78 9.16 19.94 -0.65
C PRO A 78 9.81 19.42 -1.93
N LYS A 79 10.42 18.24 -1.82
CA LYS A 79 11.05 17.54 -2.93
C LYS A 79 10.81 16.05 -2.76
N LEU A 80 10.12 15.46 -3.73
CA LEU A 80 9.88 14.03 -3.75
C LEU A 80 10.91 13.32 -4.59
N THR A 81 11.45 12.22 -4.07
CA THR A 81 12.37 11.32 -4.76
C THR A 81 11.90 9.88 -4.64
N LEU A 82 12.44 9.00 -5.49
CA LEU A 82 12.10 7.59 -5.53
C LEU A 82 13.21 6.75 -4.87
N GLY A 83 12.89 6.13 -3.73
CA GLY A 83 13.69 5.13 -3.04
C GLY A 83 13.58 3.75 -3.67
N ALA A 84 13.66 2.68 -2.88
CA ALA A 84 13.58 1.32 -3.40
C ALA A 84 12.20 0.98 -3.99
N ILE A 85 12.17 0.06 -4.97
CA ILE A 85 10.94 -0.57 -5.46
C ILE A 85 10.97 -2.03 -5.02
N THR A 86 9.97 -2.45 -4.27
CA THR A 86 9.82 -3.82 -3.75
C THR A 86 8.47 -4.42 -4.14
N THR A 87 8.19 -5.66 -3.74
CA THR A 87 6.91 -6.32 -3.93
C THR A 87 6.26 -6.65 -2.59
N GLY A 88 4.94 -6.77 -2.57
CA GLY A 88 4.20 -7.20 -1.39
C GLY A 88 2.70 -7.21 -1.65
N THR A 89 1.92 -6.93 -0.61
CA THR A 89 0.46 -6.79 -0.70
C THR A 89 0.01 -5.38 -0.34
N ASP A 90 -1.11 -4.96 -0.92
CA ASP A 90 -1.86 -3.79 -0.54
C ASP A 90 -3.03 -4.20 0.37
N GLN A 91 -2.98 -3.80 1.63
CA GLN A 91 -4.03 -4.11 2.60
C GLN A 91 -5.31 -3.31 2.32
N GLY A 92 -5.19 -2.09 1.78
CA GLY A 92 -6.33 -1.26 1.40
C GLY A 92 -7.15 -1.86 0.26
N ASP A 93 -6.49 -2.63 -0.60
CA ASP A 93 -7.10 -3.40 -1.69
C ASP A 93 -7.20 -4.90 -1.35
N LYS A 94 -7.67 -5.22 -0.13
CA LYS A 94 -7.96 -6.59 0.34
C LYS A 94 -6.82 -7.58 0.11
N PHE A 95 -5.59 -7.17 0.43
CA PHE A 95 -4.36 -7.96 0.24
C PHE A 95 -4.07 -8.33 -1.22
N SER A 96 -4.45 -7.49 -2.18
CA SER A 96 -4.02 -7.62 -3.58
C SER A 96 -2.49 -7.58 -3.68
N PRO A 97 -1.84 -8.39 -4.55
CA PRO A 97 -0.42 -8.22 -4.84
C PRO A 97 -0.13 -6.80 -5.35
N ALA A 98 1.02 -6.25 -4.99
CA ALA A 98 1.38 -4.88 -5.34
C ALA A 98 2.89 -4.69 -5.53
N PHE A 99 3.25 -3.76 -6.40
CA PHE A 99 4.57 -3.14 -6.41
C PHE A 99 4.58 -2.01 -5.38
N LYS A 100 5.63 -1.92 -4.57
CA LYS A 100 5.77 -0.91 -3.52
C LYS A 100 6.90 0.03 -3.88
N ALA A 101 6.54 1.23 -4.34
CA ALA A 101 7.48 2.29 -4.66
C ALA A 101 7.69 3.17 -3.42
N GLN A 102 8.90 3.22 -2.89
CA GLN A 102 9.22 4.08 -1.76
C GLN A 102 9.31 5.55 -2.23
N ILE A 103 8.38 6.38 -1.79
CA ILE A 103 8.41 7.82 -2.03
C ILE A 103 9.07 8.48 -0.82
N VAL A 104 10.05 9.35 -1.07
CA VAL A 104 10.85 10.01 -0.03
C VAL A 104 10.69 11.53 -0.16
N ASN A 105 10.35 12.19 0.95
CA ASN A 105 10.37 13.63 1.11
C ASN A 105 11.56 13.97 2.00
N ASN A 106 12.67 14.40 1.39
CA ASN A 106 13.90 14.73 2.10
C ASN A 106 13.98 16.22 2.48
N ARG A 107 12.82 16.82 2.71
CA ARG A 107 12.70 18.23 3.07
C ARG A 107 11.91 18.32 4.36
N ALA A 108 12.35 19.24 5.20
CA ALA A 108 11.72 19.62 6.46
C ALA A 108 10.41 20.41 6.23
N VAL A 109 9.52 19.94 5.36
CA VAL A 109 8.22 20.55 5.10
C VAL A 109 7.21 19.50 4.69
N LEU A 110 6.00 19.64 5.20
CA LEU A 110 4.90 18.72 4.98
C LEU A 110 4.29 18.89 3.58
N VAL A 111 4.03 17.79 2.87
CA VAL A 111 3.33 17.80 1.57
C VAL A 111 1.85 17.51 1.81
N LYS A 112 1.00 18.52 1.62
CA LYS A 112 -0.46 18.41 1.79
C LYS A 112 -1.15 18.18 0.44
N ASN A 113 -2.36 17.61 0.46
CA ASN A 113 -3.19 17.43 -0.73
C ASN A 113 -2.47 16.72 -1.89
N LEU A 114 -1.57 15.79 -1.55
CA LEU A 114 -0.75 15.07 -2.50
C LEU A 114 -1.63 14.12 -3.34
N GLN A 115 -1.47 14.21 -4.65
CA GLN A 115 -2.09 13.34 -5.63
C GLN A 115 -1.01 12.54 -6.33
N ILE A 116 -1.15 11.23 -6.40
CA ILE A 116 -0.20 10.34 -7.07
C ILE A 116 -0.95 9.56 -8.14
N LYS A 117 -0.48 9.66 -9.39
CA LYS A 117 -0.87 8.79 -10.49
C LYS A 117 0.33 7.94 -10.86
N SER A 118 0.14 6.63 -10.94
CA SER A 118 1.21 5.68 -11.26
C SER A 118 0.77 4.72 -12.35
N ALA A 119 1.74 4.27 -13.15
CA ALA A 119 1.60 3.20 -14.10
C ALA A 119 2.84 2.31 -14.05
N VAL A 120 2.63 1.00 -13.99
CA VAL A 120 3.67 -0.01 -14.18
C VAL A 120 3.45 -0.67 -15.54
N SER A 121 4.50 -0.70 -16.34
CA SER A 121 4.48 -1.22 -17.70
C SER A 121 5.51 -2.33 -17.89
N LYS A 122 5.28 -3.20 -18.87
CA LYS A 122 6.21 -4.22 -19.33
C LYS A 122 6.15 -4.27 -20.85
N ASN A 123 7.30 -4.26 -21.51
CA ASN A 123 7.41 -4.29 -22.97
C ASN A 123 6.54 -3.20 -23.66
N GLY A 124 6.57 -1.97 -23.14
CA GLY A 124 5.81 -0.84 -23.67
C GLY A 124 4.30 -0.84 -23.33
N ARG A 125 3.74 -1.93 -22.82
CA ARG A 125 2.32 -2.01 -22.43
C ARG A 125 2.13 -1.68 -20.96
N SER A 126 1.27 -0.71 -20.66
CA SER A 126 0.82 -0.43 -19.29
C SER A 126 0.01 -1.61 -18.77
N LEU A 127 0.43 -2.20 -17.66
CA LEU A 127 -0.23 -3.35 -17.04
C LEU A 127 -1.09 -2.95 -15.84
N TYR A 128 -0.55 -2.08 -14.99
CA TYR A 128 -1.17 -1.72 -13.72
C TYR A 128 -1.14 -0.21 -13.53
N LYS A 129 -2.22 0.34 -12.98
CA LYS A 129 -2.36 1.78 -12.72
C LYS A 129 -3.00 1.97 -11.36
N THR A 130 -2.50 2.94 -10.61
CA THR A 130 -3.09 3.35 -9.32
C THR A 130 -3.12 4.86 -9.25
N ASN A 131 -4.25 5.38 -8.77
CA ASN A 131 -4.48 6.81 -8.59
C ASN A 131 -4.96 7.04 -7.17
N THR A 132 -4.26 7.89 -6.43
CA THR A 132 -4.60 8.21 -5.05
C THR A 132 -4.57 9.72 -4.89
N LYS A 133 -5.56 10.25 -4.19
CA LYS A 133 -5.72 11.69 -3.91
C LYS A 133 -5.73 11.91 -2.40
N ASN A 134 -5.60 13.18 -2.01
CA ASN A 134 -5.74 13.64 -0.63
C ASN A 134 -4.75 12.94 0.33
N LEU A 135 -3.57 12.59 -0.17
CA LEU A 135 -2.48 12.10 0.67
C LEU A 135 -1.81 13.27 1.38
N THR A 136 -1.25 12.97 2.55
CA THR A 136 -0.39 13.88 3.29
C THR A 136 0.92 13.15 3.59
N MET A 137 2.04 13.80 3.31
CA MET A 137 3.37 13.24 3.57
C MET A 137 4.12 14.16 4.53
N ALA A 138 4.62 13.59 5.63
CA ALA A 138 5.33 14.35 6.67
C ALA A 138 6.67 14.91 6.16
N ALA A 139 7.21 15.89 6.88
CA ALA A 139 8.58 16.36 6.70
C ALA A 139 9.58 15.22 6.95
N ASP A 140 10.70 15.22 6.22
CA ASP A 140 11.82 14.27 6.37
C ASP A 140 11.39 12.81 6.53
N SER A 141 10.44 12.39 5.69
CA SER A 141 9.77 11.11 5.79
C SER A 141 9.82 10.31 4.50
N ASN A 142 9.42 9.05 4.59
CA ASN A 142 9.19 8.20 3.44
C ASN A 142 7.99 7.28 3.69
N PHE A 143 7.39 6.79 2.61
CA PHE A 143 6.40 5.73 2.68
C PHE A 143 6.42 4.87 1.42
N ASN A 144 5.89 3.65 1.54
CA ASN A 144 5.79 2.72 0.42
C ASN A 144 4.42 2.89 -0.27
N TYR A 145 4.40 3.53 -1.43
CA TYR A 145 3.21 3.66 -2.26
C TYR A 145 2.92 2.34 -2.98
N ALA A 146 1.76 1.75 -2.71
CA ALA A 146 1.34 0.49 -3.31
C ALA A 146 0.69 0.71 -4.68
N ILE A 147 1.15 -0.02 -5.69
CA ILE A 147 0.61 -0.07 -7.04
C ILE A 147 0.03 -1.47 -7.22
N THR A 148 -1.27 -1.59 -6.95
CA THR A 148 -1.99 -2.87 -6.94
C THR A 148 -2.03 -3.52 -8.32
N THR A 149 -1.95 -4.84 -8.36
CA THR A 149 -2.17 -5.64 -9.56
C THR A 149 -3.65 -5.97 -9.79
N ASN A 150 -4.56 -5.39 -9.00
CA ASN A 150 -6.00 -5.68 -8.98
C ASN A 150 -6.26 -7.20 -8.86
N HIS A 151 -5.60 -7.81 -7.87
CA HIS A 151 -5.64 -9.24 -7.55
C HIS A 151 -5.07 -10.17 -8.63
N ALA A 152 -4.31 -9.66 -9.60
CA ALA A 152 -3.54 -10.52 -10.50
C ALA A 152 -2.23 -10.97 -9.85
N ALA A 153 -1.84 -12.22 -10.02
CA ALA A 153 -0.55 -12.70 -9.51
C ALA A 153 0.62 -11.89 -10.07
N LEU A 154 1.56 -11.48 -9.21
CA LEU A 154 2.82 -10.88 -9.63
C LEU A 154 3.65 -11.92 -10.39
N LYS A 155 4.32 -11.47 -11.44
CA LYS A 155 5.22 -12.30 -12.25
C LYS A 155 6.63 -11.73 -12.17
N ALA A 156 7.62 -12.59 -12.33
CA ALA A 156 9.00 -12.15 -12.47
C ALA A 156 9.21 -11.41 -13.80
N GLY A 157 10.22 -10.55 -13.83
CA GLY A 157 10.70 -9.87 -15.02
C GLY A 157 10.96 -8.39 -14.79
N THR A 158 11.31 -7.72 -15.89
CA THR A 158 11.63 -6.30 -15.89
C THR A 158 10.40 -5.46 -16.19
N TYR A 159 10.23 -4.40 -15.43
CA TYR A 159 9.10 -3.49 -15.47
C TYR A 159 9.60 -2.04 -15.49
N HIS A 160 8.77 -1.13 -15.98
CA HIS A 160 9.03 0.30 -15.94
C HIS A 160 7.92 1.01 -15.16
N LEU A 161 8.30 1.71 -14.10
CA LEU A 161 7.45 2.59 -13.31
C LEU A 161 7.44 3.99 -13.93
N HIS A 162 6.24 4.53 -14.14
CA HIS A 162 5.99 5.95 -14.38
C HIS A 162 5.06 6.47 -13.29
N LEU A 163 5.52 7.44 -12.48
CA LEU A 163 4.75 8.00 -11.38
C LEU A 163 4.78 9.53 -11.44
N VAL A 164 3.61 10.15 -11.37
CA VAL A 164 3.43 11.60 -11.31
C VAL A 164 2.78 11.97 -10.00
N ALA A 165 3.51 12.70 -9.16
CA ALA A 165 3.05 13.26 -7.91
C ALA A 165 2.77 14.76 -8.07
N LYS A 166 1.67 15.26 -7.51
CA LYS A 166 1.27 16.67 -7.56
C LYS A 166 0.78 17.17 -6.21
N SER A 167 1.16 18.38 -5.83
CA SER A 167 0.66 19.10 -4.66
C SER A 167 0.66 20.60 -4.97
N GLY A 168 -0.53 21.22 -5.06
CA GLY A 168 -0.65 22.61 -5.51
C GLY A 168 -0.01 22.84 -6.89
N SER A 169 0.91 23.81 -6.97
CA SER A 169 1.70 24.12 -8.16
C SER A 169 2.88 23.15 -8.39
N GLN A 170 3.21 22.31 -7.41
CA GLN A 170 4.36 21.43 -7.49
C GLN A 170 4.01 20.11 -8.19
N LYS A 171 4.94 19.64 -9.02
CA LYS A 171 4.81 18.39 -9.77
C LYS A 171 6.16 17.66 -9.79
N TRP A 172 6.15 16.39 -9.42
CA TRP A 172 7.31 15.50 -9.53
C TRP A 172 6.97 14.33 -10.45
N THR A 173 7.87 14.01 -11.37
CA THR A 173 7.74 12.83 -12.23
C THR A 173 8.90 11.89 -11.96
N LEU A 174 8.57 10.71 -11.46
CA LEU A 174 9.51 9.69 -11.02
C LEU A 174 9.39 8.48 -11.95
N ASN A 175 10.47 8.19 -12.68
CA ASN A 175 10.55 7.07 -13.60
C ASN A 175 11.68 6.14 -13.19
N ARG A 176 11.45 4.83 -13.26
CA ARG A 176 12.51 3.83 -13.04
C ARG A 176 12.17 2.49 -13.66
N THR A 177 13.15 1.91 -14.35
CA THR A 177 13.15 0.49 -14.71
C THR A 177 13.62 -0.34 -13.52
N PHE A 178 12.93 -1.43 -13.22
CA PHE A 178 13.27 -2.33 -12.13
C PHE A 178 12.93 -3.78 -12.48
N THR A 179 13.61 -4.72 -11.83
CA THR A 179 13.41 -6.15 -12.05
C THR A 179 12.83 -6.80 -10.81
N VAL A 180 11.84 -7.67 -11.01
CA VAL A 180 11.26 -8.53 -9.98
C VAL A 180 11.75 -9.96 -10.21
N SER A 181 12.41 -10.53 -9.20
CA SER A 181 12.84 -11.94 -9.21
C SER A 181 11.65 -12.88 -9.00
N LYS A 182 11.85 -14.17 -9.31
CA LYS A 182 10.86 -15.22 -9.05
C LYS A 182 10.51 -15.30 -7.56
N ASP A 183 11.50 -15.19 -6.68
CA ASP A 183 11.29 -15.27 -5.23
C ASP A 183 10.52 -14.07 -4.68
N GLN A 184 10.82 -12.86 -5.15
CA GLN A 184 10.07 -11.65 -4.79
C GLN A 184 8.60 -11.75 -5.21
N ALA A 185 8.33 -12.26 -6.41
CA ALA A 185 6.97 -12.48 -6.90
C ALA A 185 6.26 -13.56 -6.06
N ALA A 186 6.90 -14.71 -5.83
CA ALA A 186 6.34 -15.82 -5.05
C ALA A 186 6.03 -15.41 -3.61
N LYS A 187 6.95 -14.71 -2.94
CA LYS A 187 6.77 -14.22 -1.57
C LYS A 187 5.61 -13.24 -1.45
N ALA A 188 5.47 -12.32 -2.40
CA ALA A 188 4.35 -11.39 -2.42
C ALA A 188 3.01 -12.12 -2.67
N ASN A 189 2.98 -13.07 -3.60
CA ASN A 189 1.78 -13.83 -3.95
C ASN A 189 1.32 -14.78 -2.83
N LYS A 190 2.24 -15.34 -2.04
CA LYS A 190 1.93 -16.33 -0.98
C LYS A 190 0.93 -15.81 0.06
N HIS A 191 0.98 -14.53 0.38
CA HIS A 191 0.12 -13.89 1.38
C HIS A 191 -0.96 -13.00 0.75
N ALA A 192 -1.14 -13.09 -0.57
CA ALA A 192 -2.03 -12.24 -1.32
C ALA A 192 -3.36 -12.92 -1.63
N HIS A 193 -4.41 -12.12 -1.73
CA HIS A 193 -5.66 -12.55 -2.30
C HIS A 193 -5.59 -12.39 -3.83
N ILE A 194 -5.49 -13.51 -4.54
CA ILE A 194 -5.37 -13.56 -6.00
C ILE A 194 -6.69 -14.04 -6.61
N LYS A 195 -7.21 -13.30 -7.60
CA LYS A 195 -8.39 -13.71 -8.37
C LYS A 195 -8.05 -14.94 -9.20
N LYS A 196 -8.86 -15.99 -9.06
CA LYS A 196 -8.76 -17.18 -9.91
C LYS A 196 -9.19 -16.82 -11.32
N SER A 197 -8.37 -17.16 -12.31
CA SER A 197 -8.73 -17.02 -13.71
C SER A 197 -9.40 -18.30 -14.20
N TYR A 198 -10.67 -18.22 -14.60
CA TYR A 198 -11.42 -19.34 -15.18
C TYR A 198 -11.34 -19.38 -16.71
N THR A 199 -10.59 -18.47 -17.32
CA THR A 199 -10.45 -18.34 -18.78
C THR A 199 -10.07 -19.64 -19.47
N LEU A 200 -9.13 -20.42 -18.91
CA LEU A 200 -8.73 -21.70 -19.48
C LEU A 200 -9.89 -22.72 -19.47
N TRP A 201 -10.63 -22.80 -18.36
CA TRP A 201 -11.79 -23.67 -18.22
C TRP A 201 -12.93 -23.28 -19.17
N ILE A 202 -13.15 -21.98 -19.36
CA ILE A 202 -14.14 -21.46 -20.31
C ILE A 202 -13.74 -21.83 -21.75
N VAL A 203 -12.47 -21.66 -22.13
CA VAL A 203 -11.98 -22.04 -23.47
C VAL A 203 -12.15 -23.53 -23.70
N LEU A 204 -11.77 -24.37 -22.72
CA LEU A 204 -11.95 -25.83 -22.81
C LEU A 204 -13.42 -26.23 -22.93
N ALA A 205 -14.31 -25.59 -22.19
CA ALA A 205 -15.75 -25.84 -22.29
C ALA A 205 -16.31 -25.49 -23.67
N VAL A 206 -15.91 -24.36 -24.26
CA VAL A 206 -16.31 -23.96 -25.62
C VAL A 206 -15.78 -24.95 -26.66
N LEU A 207 -14.52 -25.38 -26.52
CA LEU A 207 -13.91 -26.36 -27.42
C LEU A 207 -14.63 -27.71 -27.37
N LEU A 208 -15.05 -28.14 -26.18
CA LEU A 208 -15.84 -29.36 -25.99
C LEU A 208 -17.22 -29.25 -26.65
N ILE A 209 -17.92 -28.12 -26.50
CA ILE A 209 -19.23 -27.89 -27.14
C ILE A 209 -19.10 -27.93 -28.67
N LEU A 210 -18.08 -27.28 -29.23
CA LEU A 210 -17.79 -27.33 -30.67
C LEU A 210 -17.56 -28.76 -31.15
N LEU A 211 -16.79 -29.56 -30.40
CA LEU A 211 -16.52 -30.95 -30.72
C LEU A 211 -17.80 -31.80 -30.70
N LEU A 212 -18.69 -31.59 -29.72
CA LEU A 212 -19.99 -32.27 -29.65
C LEU A 212 -20.91 -31.90 -30.82
N LEU A 213 -20.93 -30.63 -31.24
CA LEU A 213 -21.71 -30.18 -32.40
C LEU A 213 -21.21 -30.80 -33.71
N ILE A 214 -19.90 -30.92 -33.88
CA ILE A 214 -19.29 -31.58 -35.05
C ILE A 214 -19.64 -33.07 -35.08
N LEU A 215 -19.56 -33.75 -33.93
CA LEU A 215 -19.95 -35.16 -33.79
C LEU A 215 -21.43 -35.38 -34.11
N ALA A 216 -22.31 -34.53 -33.57
CA ALA A 216 -23.75 -34.60 -33.83
C ALA A 216 -24.07 -34.39 -35.33
N TYR A 217 -23.44 -33.41 -35.97
CA TYR A 217 -23.57 -33.18 -37.41
C TYR A 217 -23.12 -34.39 -38.24
N TRP A 218 -21.98 -34.98 -37.89
CA TRP A 218 -21.41 -36.11 -38.62
C TRP A 218 -22.23 -37.40 -38.45
N LEU A 219 -22.74 -37.67 -37.25
CA LEU A 219 -23.64 -38.79 -36.96
C LEU A 219 -24.99 -38.61 -37.67
N GLY A 220 -25.56 -37.39 -37.66
CA GLY A 220 -26.79 -37.07 -38.39
C GLY A 220 -26.66 -37.29 -39.90
N ARG A 221 -25.51 -36.90 -40.48
CA ARG A 221 -25.24 -37.10 -41.92
C ARG A 221 -25.03 -38.58 -42.31
N ARG A 222 -24.62 -39.44 -41.37
CA ARG A 222 -24.53 -40.90 -41.58
C ARG A 222 -25.88 -41.60 -41.47
N GLY A 223 -26.81 -41.08 -40.67
CA GLY A 223 -28.17 -41.63 -40.51
C GLY A 223 -29.07 -41.46 -41.74
N SER A 224 -28.93 -40.37 -42.49
CA SER A 224 -29.79 -40.08 -43.66
C SER A 224 -29.49 -40.91 -44.93
N LYS A 225 -28.51 -41.81 -44.94
CA LYS A 225 -28.20 -42.69 -46.09
C LYS A 225 -28.86 -44.07 -46.04
N LYS A 226 -29.75 -44.35 -45.08
CA LYS A 226 -30.41 -45.67 -44.92
C LYS A 226 -31.93 -45.68 -45.13
N VAL A 227 -32.54 -44.61 -45.65
CA VAL A 227 -33.97 -44.58 -46.01
C VAL A 227 -34.12 -44.45 -47.54
N GLN A 228 -33.67 -45.47 -48.25
CA GLN A 228 -34.10 -45.79 -49.62
C GLN A 228 -33.88 -47.29 -49.81
N LYS A 229 -34.88 -48.08 -49.42
CA LYS A 229 -35.12 -49.40 -49.96
C LYS A 229 -36.61 -49.69 -49.88
#